data_AF-A0A938YSB3-F1
#
_entry.id   AF-A0A938YSB3-F1
#
_cell.length_a   1.000
_cell.length_b   1.000
_cell.length_c   1.000
_cell.angle_alpha   90.00
_cell.angle_beta   90.00
_cell.angle_gamma   90.00
#
_symmetry.space_group_name_H-M   'P 1'
#
loop_
_entity.id
_entity.type
_entity.pdbx_description
1 polymer ?
#
loop_
_entity_poly.entity_id
_entity_poly.type
_entity_poly.pdbx_seq_one_letter_code
_entity_poly.pdbx_strand_id
1 'polypeptide(L)'
;MLVVVGSRNKAKLKAVESAFMVFGKKAEIKGFSVKTGVPEQPLSLKQTVQGAINRAKNAWEKGEGKCDFSVGIESGLGKVPHTKTGYMDFTANAVFDGKSMHLGLNPCFEYPEKFLEKILKEGKEVSDVALELWGENLRDEQGAIGRLSMGRMPRHRLHEAGLIMALMQVFNKKYYG
;
A
#
# COMPACT_ATOMS: atom_id res chain seq x y z
N MET A 1 -6.89 -3.80 -20.44
CA MET A 1 -7.30 -2.62 -19.67
C MET A 1 -6.06 -1.86 -19.23
N LEU A 2 -6.13 -0.54 -19.13
CA LEU A 2 -5.07 0.31 -18.59
C LEU A 2 -5.36 0.62 -17.11
N VAL A 3 -4.36 0.35 -16.26
CA VAL A 3 -4.42 0.67 -14.83
C VAL A 3 -3.28 1.63 -14.50
N VAL A 4 -3.62 2.78 -13.95
CA VAL A 4 -2.63 3.78 -13.52
C VAL A 4 -2.41 3.71 -12.02
N VAL A 5 -1.17 3.87 -11.57
CA VAL A 5 -0.81 3.69 -10.15
C VAL A 5 -0.15 4.95 -9.64
N GLY A 6 -0.58 5.44 -8.47
CA GLY A 6 0.01 6.59 -7.77
C GLY A 6 1.36 6.30 -7.11
N SER A 7 2.21 5.53 -7.79
CA SER A 7 3.58 5.24 -7.41
C SER A 7 4.40 4.80 -8.64
N ARG A 8 5.73 5.00 -8.59
CA ARG A 8 6.69 4.40 -9.52
C ARG A 8 7.48 3.23 -8.91
N ASN A 9 7.15 2.82 -7.68
CA ASN A 9 7.85 1.73 -7.02
C ASN A 9 7.52 0.39 -7.72
N LYS A 10 8.55 -0.33 -8.20
CA LYS A 10 8.38 -1.58 -8.96
C LYS A 10 7.60 -2.65 -8.21
N ALA A 11 7.80 -2.81 -6.90
CA ALA A 11 7.07 -3.79 -6.09
C ALA A 11 5.57 -3.46 -6.01
N LYS A 12 5.21 -2.16 -5.91
CA LYS A 12 3.81 -1.72 -5.97
C LYS A 12 3.19 -1.98 -7.34
N LEU A 13 3.89 -1.67 -8.43
CA LEU A 13 3.39 -1.90 -9.79
C LEU A 13 3.16 -3.40 -10.06
N LYS A 14 4.12 -4.25 -9.69
CA LYS A 14 4.04 -5.70 -9.81
C LYS A 14 2.90 -6.29 -8.97
N ALA A 15 2.67 -5.77 -7.77
CA ALA A 15 1.54 -6.17 -6.93
C ALA A 15 0.19 -5.84 -7.58
N VAL A 16 0.05 -4.67 -8.21
CA VAL A 16 -1.15 -4.30 -8.96
C VAL A 16 -1.37 -5.22 -10.15
N GLU A 17 -0.35 -5.46 -10.97
CA GLU A 17 -0.43 -6.39 -12.09
C GLU A 17 -0.87 -7.79 -11.63
N SER A 18 -0.23 -8.32 -10.58
CA SER A 18 -0.51 -9.65 -10.03
C SER A 18 -1.94 -9.74 -9.50
N ALA A 19 -2.39 -8.73 -8.75
CA ALA A 19 -3.74 -8.71 -8.17
C ALA A 19 -4.84 -8.68 -9.25
N PHE A 20 -4.65 -7.91 -10.32
CA PHE A 20 -5.59 -7.93 -11.46
C PHE A 20 -5.59 -9.29 -12.17
N MET A 21 -4.41 -9.90 -12.34
CA MET A 21 -4.28 -11.22 -12.97
C MET A 21 -4.95 -12.34 -12.16
N VAL A 22 -4.98 -12.26 -10.82
CA VAL A 22 -5.72 -13.20 -9.96
C VAL A 22 -7.21 -13.25 -10.31
N PHE A 23 -7.80 -12.14 -10.75
CA PHE A 23 -9.18 -12.08 -11.25
C PHE A 23 -9.31 -12.33 -12.76
N GLY A 24 -8.26 -12.86 -13.40
CA GLY A 24 -8.21 -13.12 -14.84
C GLY A 24 -8.21 -11.85 -15.70
N LYS A 25 -7.80 -10.70 -15.14
CA LYS A 25 -7.77 -9.41 -15.85
C LYS A 25 -6.34 -9.05 -16.25
N LYS A 26 -6.03 -9.13 -17.54
CA LYS A 26 -4.76 -8.60 -18.07
C LYS A 26 -4.80 -7.07 -18.08
N ALA A 27 -3.85 -6.46 -17.37
CA ALA A 27 -3.76 -5.01 -17.20
C ALA A 27 -2.38 -4.49 -17.66
N GLU A 28 -2.37 -3.43 -18.46
CA GLU A 28 -1.18 -2.61 -18.68
C GLU A 28 -1.04 -1.66 -17.49
N ILE A 29 0.11 -1.67 -16.81
CA ILE A 29 0.33 -0.88 -15.60
C ILE A 29 1.21 0.33 -15.89
N LYS A 30 0.73 1.55 -15.57
CA LYS A 30 1.52 2.79 -15.67
C LYS A 30 1.64 3.49 -14.31
N GLY A 31 2.87 3.72 -13.88
CA GLY A 31 3.16 4.37 -12.60
C GLY A 31 3.43 5.87 -12.70
N PHE A 32 2.77 6.65 -11.84
CA PHE A 32 2.96 8.10 -11.72
C PHE A 32 3.43 8.48 -10.31
N SER A 33 4.38 9.41 -10.24
CA SER A 33 4.70 10.09 -8.98
C SER A 33 3.61 11.12 -8.69
N VAL A 34 2.95 11.00 -7.54
CA VAL A 34 1.85 11.88 -7.11
C VAL A 34 2.08 12.32 -5.67
N LYS A 35 1.69 13.57 -5.36
CA LYS A 35 1.65 14.07 -3.99
C LYS A 35 0.34 13.64 -3.34
N THR A 36 0.34 13.35 -2.04
CA THR A 36 -0.85 12.85 -1.33
C THR A 36 -1.41 13.85 -0.32
N GLY A 37 -0.60 14.83 0.11
CA GLY A 37 -1.02 15.80 1.13
C GLY A 37 -1.17 15.22 2.54
N VAL A 38 -0.79 13.96 2.75
CA VAL A 38 -0.62 13.36 4.08
C VAL A 38 0.89 13.30 4.41
N PRO A 39 1.28 13.16 5.70
CA PRO A 39 2.68 12.97 6.07
C PRO A 39 3.32 11.76 5.36
N GLU A 40 4.63 11.83 5.10
CA GLU A 40 5.38 10.72 4.47
C GLU A 40 5.31 9.42 5.29
N GLN A 41 5.28 9.54 6.62
CA GLN A 41 4.99 8.42 7.54
C GLN A 41 3.64 8.65 8.24
N PRO A 42 2.51 8.16 7.68
CA PRO A 42 1.22 8.19 8.36
C PRO A 42 1.27 7.45 9.70
N LEU A 43 0.66 8.02 10.75
CA LEU A 43 0.64 7.46 12.11
C LEU A 43 -0.79 7.12 12.58
N SER A 44 -1.73 7.02 11.64
CA SER A 44 -3.08 6.53 11.89
C SER A 44 -3.66 5.81 10.67
N LEU A 45 -4.64 4.95 10.92
CA LEU A 45 -5.44 4.32 9.85
C LEU A 45 -6.11 5.38 8.96
N LYS A 46 -6.66 6.45 9.57
CA LYS A 46 -7.30 7.55 8.84
C LYS A 46 -6.35 8.21 7.84
N GLN A 47 -5.14 8.59 8.27
CA GLN A 47 -4.15 9.20 7.38
C GLN A 47 -3.69 8.22 6.29
N THR A 48 -3.49 6.94 6.64
CA THR A 48 -3.05 5.91 5.69
C THR A 48 -4.09 5.69 4.59
N VAL A 49 -5.37 5.52 4.97
CA VAL A 49 -6.48 5.39 4.01
C VAL A 49 -6.62 6.65 3.16
N GLN A 50 -6.54 7.83 3.77
CA GLN A 50 -6.62 9.09 3.02
C GLN A 50 -5.47 9.23 2.02
N GLY A 51 -4.25 8.85 2.40
CA GLY A 51 -3.09 8.82 1.51
C GLY A 51 -3.32 7.91 0.30
N ALA A 52 -3.80 6.69 0.53
CA ALA A 52 -4.12 5.75 -0.55
C ALA A 52 -5.20 6.32 -1.49
N ILE A 53 -6.27 6.89 -0.95
CA ILE A 53 -7.33 7.54 -1.74
C ILE A 53 -6.76 8.69 -2.59
N ASN A 54 -5.94 9.55 -1.99
CA ASN A 54 -5.34 10.69 -2.68
C ASN A 54 -4.37 10.22 -3.78
N ARG A 55 -3.59 9.14 -3.54
CA ARG A 55 -2.77 8.52 -4.58
C ARG A 55 -3.59 8.03 -5.77
N ALA A 56 -4.70 7.34 -5.51
CA ALA A 56 -5.57 6.82 -6.57
C ALA A 56 -6.16 7.96 -7.40
N LYS A 57 -6.80 8.95 -6.74
CA LYS A 57 -7.40 10.11 -7.42
C LYS A 57 -6.38 10.91 -8.24
N ASN A 58 -5.22 11.20 -7.66
CA ASN A 58 -4.20 11.98 -8.36
C ASN A 58 -3.57 11.18 -9.51
N ALA A 59 -3.50 9.85 -9.41
CA ALA A 59 -3.09 9.00 -10.52
C ALA A 59 -4.13 8.95 -11.64
N TRP A 60 -5.43 8.93 -11.30
CA TRP A 60 -6.51 9.03 -12.27
C TRP A 60 -6.40 10.30 -13.12
N GLU A 61 -6.16 11.45 -12.48
CA GLU A 61 -5.94 12.73 -13.18
C GLU A 61 -4.75 12.65 -14.15
N LYS A 62 -3.64 12.01 -13.73
CA LYS A 62 -2.48 11.77 -14.60
C LYS A 62 -2.75 10.79 -15.75
N GLY A 63 -3.78 9.96 -15.63
CA GLY A 63 -4.26 9.09 -16.69
C GLY A 63 -5.05 9.82 -17.78
N GLU A 64 -5.37 11.12 -17.59
CA GLU A 64 -6.09 11.97 -18.56
C GLU A 64 -7.39 11.35 -19.09
N GLY A 65 -8.10 10.59 -18.25
CA GLY A 65 -9.35 9.91 -18.62
C GLY A 65 -9.17 8.72 -19.59
N LYS A 66 -7.94 8.26 -19.82
CA LYS A 66 -7.62 7.15 -20.74
C LYS A 66 -7.35 5.82 -20.03
N CYS A 67 -7.64 5.73 -18.73
CA CYS A 67 -7.46 4.51 -17.93
C CYS A 67 -8.79 3.94 -17.44
N ASP A 68 -8.83 2.62 -17.26
CA ASP A 68 -10.00 1.89 -16.74
C ASP A 68 -10.05 1.95 -15.20
N PHE A 69 -8.88 1.94 -14.56
CA PHE A 69 -8.75 2.04 -13.10
C PHE A 69 -7.54 2.87 -12.71
N SER A 70 -7.61 3.46 -11.52
CA SER A 70 -6.43 4.00 -10.83
C SER A 70 -6.26 3.39 -9.45
N VAL A 71 -5.00 3.25 -9.02
CA VAL A 71 -4.66 2.57 -7.77
C VAL A 71 -3.73 3.41 -6.90
N GLY A 72 -4.06 3.50 -5.62
CA GLY A 72 -3.22 4.08 -4.59
C GLY A 72 -2.88 3.06 -3.52
N ILE A 73 -1.61 3.04 -3.10
CA ILE A 73 -1.11 2.15 -2.04
C ILE A 73 -0.29 3.01 -1.08
N GLU A 74 -0.74 3.09 0.17
CA GLU A 74 -0.10 3.86 1.24
C GLU A 74 0.14 2.96 2.45
N SER A 75 1.37 2.97 2.95
CA SER A 75 1.74 2.28 4.18
C SER A 75 1.85 3.30 5.31
N GLY A 76 1.55 2.89 6.52
CA GLY A 76 1.58 3.74 7.70
C GLY A 76 1.57 2.90 8.96
N LEU A 77 1.61 3.55 10.11
CA LEU A 77 1.45 2.93 11.41
C LEU A 77 0.09 3.33 11.99
N GLY A 78 -0.50 2.47 12.79
CA GLY A 78 -1.77 2.78 13.46
C GLY A 78 -1.84 2.10 14.80
N LYS A 79 -2.56 2.73 15.74
CA LYS A 79 -2.77 2.15 17.08
C LYS A 79 -3.65 0.91 16.99
N VAL A 80 -3.24 -0.18 17.63
CA VAL A 80 -4.01 -1.43 17.73
C VAL A 80 -4.00 -1.93 19.17
N PRO A 81 -5.18 -2.11 19.80
CA PRO A 81 -5.25 -2.62 21.18
C PRO A 81 -4.57 -3.99 21.33
N HIS A 82 -4.06 -4.27 22.53
CA HIS A 82 -3.44 -5.56 22.91
C HIS A 82 -2.17 -5.95 22.14
N THR A 83 -1.62 -5.06 21.32
CA THR A 83 -0.28 -5.21 20.73
C THR A 83 0.81 -4.96 21.77
N LYS A 84 2.00 -5.52 21.55
CA LYS A 84 3.15 -5.29 22.44
C LYS A 84 3.61 -3.84 22.39
N THR A 85 3.57 -3.25 21.21
CA THR A 85 4.11 -1.91 20.96
C THR A 85 3.04 -0.81 20.89
N GLY A 86 1.76 -1.18 20.97
CA GLY A 86 0.63 -0.28 20.79
C GLY A 86 0.30 0.05 19.32
N TYR A 87 1.14 -0.37 18.36
CA TYR A 87 1.00 -0.06 16.94
C TYR A 87 1.21 -1.27 16.03
N MET A 88 0.57 -1.25 14.87
CA MET A 88 0.91 -2.13 13.75
C MET A 88 1.21 -1.32 12.48
N ASP A 89 1.96 -1.92 11.56
CA ASP A 89 2.01 -1.51 10.16
C ASP A 89 0.67 -1.79 9.50
N PHE A 90 0.10 -0.75 8.91
CA PHE A 90 -1.06 -0.81 8.05
C PHE A 90 -0.64 -0.43 6.65
N THR A 91 -1.21 -1.12 5.67
CA THR A 91 -1.18 -0.62 4.30
C THR A 91 -2.59 -0.61 3.73
N ALA A 92 -3.02 0.56 3.30
CA ALA A 92 -4.28 0.76 2.61
C ALA A 92 -4.07 0.75 1.10
N ASN A 93 -4.98 0.06 0.41
CA ASN A 93 -5.06 -0.02 -1.03
C ASN A 93 -6.40 0.56 -1.46
N ALA A 94 -6.35 1.48 -2.40
CA ALA A 94 -7.50 2.19 -2.93
C ALA A 94 -7.55 1.99 -4.44
N VAL A 95 -8.64 1.42 -4.95
CA VAL A 95 -8.90 1.22 -6.37
C VAL A 95 -10.07 2.11 -6.76
N PHE A 96 -9.85 3.01 -7.71
CA PHE A 96 -10.89 3.89 -8.24
C PHE A 96 -11.20 3.51 -9.68
N ASP A 97 -12.48 3.28 -9.97
CA ASP A 97 -13.00 2.82 -11.27
C ASP A 97 -13.56 3.96 -12.14
N GLY A 98 -13.29 5.21 -11.76
CA GLY A 98 -13.85 6.41 -12.38
C GLY A 98 -15.17 6.88 -11.77
N LYS A 99 -15.81 6.07 -10.91
CA LYS A 99 -17.09 6.39 -10.25
C LYS A 99 -17.01 6.23 -8.74
N SER A 100 -16.48 5.10 -8.28
CA SER A 100 -16.48 4.65 -6.90
C SER A 100 -15.08 4.26 -6.44
N MET A 101 -14.84 4.47 -5.15
CA MET A 101 -13.59 4.10 -4.48
C MET A 101 -13.78 2.80 -3.73
N HIS A 102 -12.92 1.82 -4.03
CA HIS A 102 -12.93 0.49 -3.44
C HIS A 102 -11.68 0.31 -2.59
N LEU A 103 -11.86 -0.05 -1.31
CA LEU A 103 -10.77 -0.08 -0.33
C LEU A 103 -10.46 -1.52 0.11
N GLY A 104 -9.18 -1.79 0.31
CA GLY A 104 -8.69 -3.04 0.89
C GLY A 104 -7.47 -2.78 1.78
N LEU A 105 -7.43 -3.43 2.93
CA LEU A 105 -6.27 -3.38 3.82
C LEU A 105 -5.44 -4.65 3.67
N ASN A 106 -4.12 -4.50 3.77
CA ASN A 106 -3.23 -5.64 3.91
C ASN A 106 -3.41 -6.31 5.28
N PRO A 107 -2.98 -7.58 5.45
CA PRO A 107 -2.62 -8.11 6.76
C PRO A 107 -1.64 -7.17 7.47
N CYS A 108 -1.86 -6.92 8.75
CA CYS A 108 -1.07 -5.99 9.56
C CYS A 108 -0.06 -6.75 10.43
N PHE A 109 1.02 -6.10 10.85
CA PHE A 109 2.05 -6.71 11.70
C PHE A 109 2.71 -5.70 12.64
N GLU A 110 3.28 -6.15 13.75
CA GLU A 110 4.03 -5.30 14.68
C GLU A 110 5.50 -5.18 14.27
N TYR A 111 6.06 -3.98 14.40
CA TYR A 111 7.51 -3.78 14.38
C TYR A 111 8.12 -4.12 15.75
N PRO A 112 9.41 -4.48 15.82
CA PRO A 112 10.12 -4.56 17.09
C PRO A 112 10.07 -3.24 17.87
N GLU A 113 10.01 -3.29 19.20
CA GLU A 113 9.84 -2.12 20.07
C GLU A 113 10.87 -1.01 19.77
N LYS A 114 12.16 -1.33 19.77
CA LYS A 114 13.25 -0.37 19.46
C LYS A 114 13.09 0.30 18.08
N PHE A 115 12.54 -0.43 17.12
CA PHE A 115 12.31 0.08 15.77
C PHE A 115 11.17 1.11 15.80
N LEU A 116 10.06 0.78 16.45
CA LEU A 116 8.93 1.68 16.58
C LEU A 116 9.27 2.93 17.40
N GLU A 117 10.03 2.79 18.48
CA GLU A 117 10.42 3.93 19.32
C GLU A 117 11.15 5.01 18.52
N LYS A 118 12.05 4.63 17.60
CA LYS A 118 12.74 5.57 16.72
C LYS A 118 11.77 6.32 15.80
N ILE A 119 10.82 5.62 15.21
CA ILE A 119 9.81 6.25 14.34
C ILE A 119 8.98 7.27 15.12
N LEU A 120 8.46 6.86 16.30
CA LEU A 120 7.54 7.69 17.06
C LEU A 120 8.22 8.87 17.77
N LYS A 121 9.44 8.69 18.27
CA LYS A 121 10.15 9.74 19.03
C LYS A 121 10.93 10.68 18.10
N GLU A 122 11.55 10.14 17.04
CA GLU A 122 12.43 10.91 16.15
C GLU A 122 11.74 11.36 14.86
N GLY A 123 10.50 10.91 14.59
CA GLY A 123 9.74 11.28 13.40
C GLY A 123 10.32 10.72 12.09
N LYS A 124 11.17 9.70 12.17
CA LYS A 124 11.83 9.07 11.01
C LYS A 124 10.88 8.16 10.24
N GLU A 125 11.12 8.00 8.94
CA GLU A 125 10.41 7.00 8.14
C GLU A 125 10.89 5.57 8.45
N VAL A 126 10.02 4.58 8.23
CA VAL A 126 10.37 3.16 8.36
C VAL A 126 11.64 2.81 7.59
N SER A 127 11.84 3.36 6.38
CA SER A 127 13.03 3.02 5.59
C SER A 127 14.32 3.59 6.16
N ASP A 128 14.27 4.74 6.83
CA ASP A 128 15.45 5.37 7.43
C ASP A 128 15.83 4.64 8.71
N VAL A 129 14.84 4.28 9.52
CA VAL A 129 15.06 3.51 10.75
C VAL A 129 15.61 2.12 10.45
N ALA A 130 15.17 1.46 9.37
CA ALA A 130 15.73 0.18 8.95
C ALA A 130 17.16 0.30 8.45
N LEU A 131 17.49 1.36 7.71
CA LEU A 131 18.87 1.60 7.30
C LEU A 131 19.77 1.82 8.53
N GLU A 132 19.29 2.59 9.51
CA GLU A 132 20.04 2.89 10.74
C GLU A 132 20.21 1.67 11.65
N LEU A 133 19.14 0.93 11.93
CA LEU A 133 19.15 -0.17 12.90
C LEU A 133 19.62 -1.50 12.31
N TRP A 134 19.32 -1.74 11.04
CA TRP A 134 19.56 -3.04 10.39
C TRP A 134 20.61 -2.95 9.28
N GLY A 135 21.02 -1.75 8.86
CA GLY A 135 21.91 -1.58 7.72
C GLY A 135 21.23 -1.91 6.38
N GLU A 136 19.90 -1.96 6.34
CA GLU A 136 19.15 -2.47 5.20
C GLU A 136 18.36 -1.40 4.45
N ASN A 137 18.47 -1.41 3.13
CA ASN A 137 17.66 -0.57 2.26
C ASN A 137 16.33 -1.27 1.91
N LEU A 138 15.25 -0.86 2.57
CA LEU A 138 13.90 -1.44 2.39
C LEU A 138 13.18 -1.01 1.09
N ARG A 139 13.88 -0.33 0.17
CA ARG A 139 13.34 0.04 -1.15
C ARG A 139 13.35 -1.12 -2.15
N ASP A 140 13.85 -2.29 -1.73
CA ASP A 140 13.81 -3.54 -2.49
C ASP A 140 12.40 -4.20 -2.54
N GLU A 141 12.27 -5.35 -3.22
CA GLU A 141 10.99 -6.07 -3.34
C GLU A 141 10.55 -6.78 -2.05
N GLN A 142 11.42 -6.88 -1.05
CA GLN A 142 11.17 -7.60 0.21
C GLN A 142 10.57 -6.66 1.26
N GLY A 143 11.09 -5.45 1.39
CA GLY A 143 10.70 -4.48 2.43
C GLY A 143 10.89 -5.01 3.85
N ALA A 144 10.46 -4.24 4.87
CA ALA A 144 10.60 -4.66 6.27
C ALA A 144 9.90 -6.00 6.55
N ILE A 145 8.70 -6.20 5.99
CA ILE A 145 7.94 -7.43 6.18
C ILE A 145 8.67 -8.66 5.64
N GLY A 146 9.34 -8.57 4.50
CA GLY A 146 10.13 -9.67 3.95
C GLY A 146 11.28 -10.05 4.88
N ARG A 147 11.85 -9.08 5.59
CA ARG A 147 12.92 -9.32 6.57
C ARG A 147 12.38 -9.93 7.86
N LEU A 148 11.39 -9.29 8.46
CA LEU A 148 10.76 -9.74 9.71
C LEU A 148 10.09 -11.12 9.58
N SER A 149 9.57 -11.45 8.41
CA SER A 149 8.97 -12.76 8.11
C SER A 149 9.98 -13.81 7.63
N MET A 150 11.29 -13.49 7.58
CA MET A 150 12.34 -14.36 7.05
C MET A 150 11.98 -14.88 5.64
N GLY A 151 11.57 -13.98 4.75
CA GLY A 151 11.24 -14.22 3.35
C GLY A 151 9.88 -14.88 3.08
N ARG A 152 9.11 -15.23 4.12
CA ARG A 152 7.82 -15.92 3.96
C ARG A 152 6.70 -15.01 3.46
N MET A 153 6.81 -13.71 3.75
CA MET A 153 5.88 -12.68 3.28
C MET A 153 6.66 -11.50 2.68
N PRO A 154 7.01 -11.53 1.39
CA PRO A 154 7.64 -10.40 0.73
C PRO A 154 6.61 -9.29 0.46
N ARG A 155 7.08 -8.03 0.40
CA ARG A 155 6.25 -6.83 0.25
C ARG A 155 5.26 -6.88 -0.92
N HIS A 156 5.67 -7.40 -2.08
CA HIS A 156 4.78 -7.49 -3.24
C HIS A 156 3.57 -8.38 -2.98
N ARG A 157 3.73 -9.53 -2.29
CA ARG A 157 2.62 -10.42 -1.91
C ARG A 157 1.72 -9.78 -0.86
N LEU A 158 2.30 -9.03 0.07
CA LEU A 158 1.52 -8.30 1.06
C LEU A 158 0.60 -7.27 0.39
N HIS A 159 1.13 -6.48 -0.56
CA HIS A 159 0.33 -5.53 -1.35
C HIS A 159 -0.71 -6.24 -2.23
N GLU A 160 -0.35 -7.35 -2.88
CA GLU A 160 -1.29 -8.16 -3.68
C GLU A 160 -2.50 -8.58 -2.84
N ALA A 161 -2.29 -9.06 -1.61
CA ALA A 161 -3.37 -9.48 -0.72
C ALA A 161 -4.37 -8.35 -0.43
N GLY A 162 -3.90 -7.14 -0.08
CA GLY A 162 -4.82 -6.02 0.17
C GLY A 162 -5.45 -5.45 -1.09
N LEU A 163 -4.78 -5.54 -2.25
CA LEU A 163 -5.38 -5.21 -3.54
C LEU A 163 -6.49 -6.18 -3.92
N ILE A 164 -6.35 -7.48 -3.63
CA ILE A 164 -7.42 -8.47 -3.82
C ILE A 164 -8.66 -8.08 -2.99
N MET A 165 -8.47 -7.63 -1.74
CA MET A 165 -9.58 -7.16 -0.88
C MET A 165 -10.32 -5.95 -1.47
N ALA A 166 -9.62 -5.07 -2.19
CA ALA A 166 -10.24 -3.96 -2.91
C ALA A 166 -10.93 -4.46 -4.20
N LEU A 167 -10.25 -5.26 -5.02
CA LEU A 167 -10.70 -5.70 -6.33
C LEU A 167 -11.86 -6.70 -6.29
N MET A 168 -12.05 -7.43 -5.19
CA MET A 168 -13.22 -8.31 -5.05
C MET A 168 -14.52 -7.49 -5.12
N GLN A 169 -14.54 -6.24 -4.66
CA GLN A 169 -15.69 -5.34 -4.75
C GLN A 169 -15.96 -4.92 -6.20
N VAL A 170 -14.91 -4.80 -7.00
CA VAL A 170 -14.99 -4.41 -8.42
C VAL A 170 -15.47 -5.57 -9.30
N PHE A 171 -14.87 -6.74 -9.13
CA PHE A 171 -15.04 -7.85 -10.06
C PHE A 171 -16.11 -8.86 -9.63
N ASN A 172 -16.49 -8.89 -8.35
CA ASN A 172 -17.57 -9.76 -7.88
C ASN A 172 -18.94 -9.06 -7.90
N LYS A 173 -19.32 -8.56 -9.09
CA LYS A 173 -20.54 -7.75 -9.30
C LYS A 173 -21.79 -8.38 -8.69
N LYS A 174 -21.95 -9.71 -8.83
CA LYS A 174 -23.06 -10.47 -8.23
C LYS A 174 -23.40 -10.07 -6.79
N TYR A 175 -22.41 -9.73 -5.95
CA TYR A 175 -22.62 -9.36 -4.56
C TYR A 175 -22.41 -7.86 -4.26
N TYR A 176 -21.81 -7.11 -5.18
CA TYR A 176 -21.44 -5.71 -4.97
C TYR A 176 -22.15 -4.71 -5.91
N GLY A 177 -22.96 -5.17 -6.88
CA GLY A 177 -23.75 -4.35 -7.83
C GLY A 177 -23.46 -4.66 -9.29
#